data_AF-A0A8B9G9Q2-F1
#
_entry.id   AF-A0A8B9G9Q2-F1
#
_cell.length_a   1.000
_cell.length_b   1.000
_cell.length_c   1.000
_cell.angle_alpha   90.00
_cell.angle_beta   90.00
_cell.angle_gamma   90.00
#
_symmetry.space_group_name_H-M   'P 1'
#
loop_
_entity.id
_entity.type
_entity.pdbx_description
1 polymer ?
#
loop_
_entity_poly.entity_id
_entity_poly.type
_entity_poly.pdbx_seq_one_letter_code
_entity_poly.pdbx_strand_id
1 'polypeptide(L)'
;MFNYICNHIKYATNKGNLRSAITIFPQRTDSKHDFRIWNAQLIRYAGYKQPDGTILGDPANVELTEICIQQGWKAPHGRFDILPLLLQANGNDPELFEIPPELVLEVPIRHPKFEWFKDLGLKWYGLPAVSNMLLEIGGLEFSACPFSGWYMGTEIGVRDYCDNSRYNILEQVAKKMNLDMRKTSSLWKDQALVEINIAVLYSFQSDKVTIVDHHSATESFIKHMENEYRCRGGCPADWVWIVPPMSGSITPVFHQEMLNYRLTPSFEYQPDPWNTHIWKGVNGTPTKKRAIGFKKAVKFSAKLMGQAMAKRVKATILYATETGKSQVYAKTLCEIFKHAFDAKVMSMDEYDIVHLEHETVVLVVTSTFGNGDPPENGEVGQSTGMVGSTRTHVITVMLNAVAVHRSYKVRFNSVSSYSDARKSSSDAVPPLHRFSVFGLGSRAYPHFCAFREVRVCT
;
A
#
# COMPACT_ATOMS: atom_id res chain seq x y z
N MET A 1 -23.36 17.83 12.44
CA MET A 1 -22.85 16.55 11.89
C MET A 1 -23.29 15.35 12.73
N PHE A 2 -23.01 15.35 14.04
CA PHE A 2 -23.34 14.24 14.95
C PHE A 2 -24.75 13.66 14.80
N ASN A 3 -25.80 14.48 14.84
CA ASN A 3 -27.19 14.03 14.66
C ASN A 3 -27.42 13.23 13.36
N TYR A 4 -26.84 13.68 12.24
CA TYR A 4 -26.94 12.98 10.96
C TYR A 4 -26.20 11.64 10.96
N ILE A 5 -25.08 11.56 11.68
CA ILE A 5 -24.32 10.32 11.85
C ILE A 5 -25.10 9.33 12.74
N CYS A 6 -25.70 9.78 13.84
CA CYS A 6 -26.57 8.93 14.66
C CYS A 6 -27.75 8.37 13.86
N ASN A 7 -28.39 9.21 13.03
CA ASN A 7 -29.46 8.78 12.14
C ASN A 7 -28.97 7.78 11.09
N HIS A 8 -27.77 7.99 10.53
CA HIS A 8 -27.13 7.04 9.61
C HIS A 8 -26.90 5.69 10.28
N ILE A 9 -26.28 5.66 11.47
CA ILE A 9 -26.01 4.42 12.21
C ILE A 9 -27.33 3.70 12.52
N LYS A 10 -28.32 4.40 13.08
CA LYS A 10 -29.64 3.82 13.38
C LYS A 10 -30.31 3.24 12.14
N TYR A 11 -30.27 3.97 11.02
CA TYR A 11 -30.84 3.52 9.75
C TYR A 11 -30.09 2.30 9.22
N ALA A 12 -28.77 2.36 9.12
CA ALA A 12 -27.95 1.31 8.52
C ALA A 12 -27.93 0.04 9.37
N THR A 13 -27.89 0.16 10.71
CA THR A 13 -27.89 -0.98 11.62
C THR A 13 -29.20 -1.77 11.58
N ASN A 14 -30.35 -1.10 11.51
CA ASN A 14 -31.68 -1.71 11.33
C ASN A 14 -31.90 -3.02 12.13
N LYS A 15 -31.53 -3.00 13.42
CA LYS A 15 -31.64 -4.15 14.34
C LYS A 15 -30.96 -5.43 13.85
N GLY A 16 -29.85 -5.32 13.12
CA GLY A 16 -29.07 -6.45 12.59
C GLY A 16 -29.31 -6.71 11.10
N ASN A 17 -30.46 -6.30 10.54
CA ASN A 17 -30.73 -6.43 9.10
C ASN A 17 -30.12 -5.24 8.34
N LEU A 18 -28.79 -5.26 8.20
CA LEU A 18 -28.01 -4.11 7.75
C LEU A 18 -28.47 -3.56 6.40
N ARG A 19 -28.45 -2.24 6.26
CA ARG A 19 -28.80 -1.51 5.03
C ARG A 19 -27.64 -0.64 4.60
N SER A 20 -27.25 -0.74 3.33
CA SER A 20 -26.27 0.17 2.76
C SER A 20 -26.81 1.60 2.75
N ALA A 21 -25.98 2.56 3.13
CA ALA A 21 -26.34 3.97 3.21
C ALA A 21 -25.12 4.86 3.02
N ILE A 22 -25.35 6.11 2.63
CA ILE A 22 -24.35 7.18 2.60
C ILE A 22 -24.96 8.47 3.14
N THR A 23 -24.20 9.22 3.93
CA THR A 23 -24.56 10.58 4.36
C THR A 23 -23.55 11.55 3.77
N ILE A 24 -24.00 12.46 2.89
CA ILE A 24 -23.13 13.42 2.21
C ILE A 24 -23.24 14.78 2.92
N PHE A 25 -22.15 15.25 3.52
CA PHE A 25 -22.06 16.59 4.11
C PHE A 25 -21.73 17.65 3.04
N PRO A 26 -21.75 18.97 3.34
CA PRO A 26 -21.47 20.01 2.36
C PRO A 26 -20.15 19.79 1.61
N GLN A 27 -20.16 20.08 0.30
CA GLN A 27 -18.97 20.04 -0.55
C GLN A 27 -17.91 21.05 -0.10
N ARG A 28 -16.66 20.78 -0.44
CA ARG A 28 -15.54 21.70 -0.29
C ARG A 28 -15.77 22.98 -1.09
N THR A 29 -15.29 24.08 -0.53
CA THR A 29 -15.32 25.42 -1.15
C THR A 29 -13.91 25.94 -1.41
N ASP A 30 -13.22 26.45 -0.38
CA ASP A 30 -11.91 27.10 -0.48
C ASP A 30 -10.79 26.29 0.23
N SER A 31 -11.06 25.02 0.53
CA SER A 31 -10.22 24.11 1.31
C SER A 31 -9.94 24.54 2.75
N LYS A 32 -10.54 25.64 3.23
CA LYS A 32 -10.40 26.13 4.62
C LYS A 32 -11.65 25.85 5.45
N HIS A 33 -12.77 25.52 4.80
CA HIS A 33 -14.07 25.32 5.41
C HIS A 33 -14.59 23.88 5.26
N ASP A 34 -13.67 22.91 5.15
CA ASP A 34 -14.02 21.50 4.98
C ASP A 34 -14.87 20.96 6.14
N PHE A 35 -15.81 20.08 5.78
CA PHE A 35 -16.41 19.13 6.72
C PHE A 35 -15.58 17.85 6.70
N ARG A 36 -15.16 17.35 7.86
CA ARG A 36 -14.34 16.14 8.01
C ARG A 36 -14.79 15.31 9.20
N ILE A 37 -14.79 13.98 9.04
CA ILE A 37 -14.86 13.04 10.16
C ILE A 37 -13.44 12.51 10.34
N TRP A 38 -12.84 12.74 11.51
CA TRP A 38 -11.45 12.35 11.75
C TRP A 38 -11.30 10.84 11.93
N ASN A 39 -12.37 10.17 12.37
CA ASN A 39 -12.40 8.72 12.46
C ASN A 39 -12.30 8.08 11.06
N ALA A 40 -11.54 6.99 10.95
CA ALA A 40 -11.46 6.21 9.72
C ALA A 40 -12.76 5.45 9.40
N GLN A 41 -13.44 4.98 10.45
CA GLN A 41 -14.79 4.44 10.38
C GLN A 41 -15.64 5.04 11.50
N LEU A 42 -16.97 5.08 11.33
CA LEU A 42 -17.89 5.64 12.33
C LEU A 42 -17.82 4.89 13.67
N ILE A 43 -17.64 3.57 13.63
CA ILE A 43 -17.51 2.73 14.82
C ILE A 43 -16.17 2.03 14.74
N ARG A 44 -15.29 2.26 15.73
CA ARG A 44 -14.04 1.54 15.91
C ARG A 44 -13.70 1.43 17.39
N TYR A 45 -12.93 0.41 17.75
CA TYR A 45 -12.40 0.26 19.09
C TYR A 45 -11.12 1.08 19.31
N ALA A 46 -10.94 1.61 20.50
CA ALA A 46 -9.75 2.35 20.89
C ALA A 46 -8.51 1.44 21.02
N GLY A 47 -7.32 2.04 20.97
CA GLY A 47 -6.03 1.40 21.18
C GLY A 47 -5.18 2.17 22.18
N TYR A 48 -4.71 1.50 23.22
CA TYR A 48 -3.97 2.12 24.33
C TYR A 48 -2.58 1.51 24.47
N LYS A 49 -1.54 2.33 24.27
CA LYS A 49 -0.17 1.93 24.58
C LYS A 49 0.02 1.84 26.10
N GLN A 50 0.47 0.70 26.57
CA GLN A 50 0.71 0.42 27.98
C GLN A 50 2.12 0.83 28.41
N PRO A 51 2.36 1.04 29.72
CA PRO A 51 3.69 1.37 30.25
C PRO A 51 4.77 0.32 29.95
N ASP A 52 4.39 -0.96 29.86
CA ASP A 52 5.28 -2.09 29.55
C ASP A 52 5.57 -2.25 28.05
N GLY A 53 5.01 -1.38 27.20
CA GLY A 53 5.18 -1.40 25.76
C GLY A 53 4.16 -2.26 25.01
N THR A 54 3.29 -2.99 25.72
CA THR A 54 2.16 -3.71 25.10
C THR A 54 1.07 -2.74 24.64
N ILE A 55 0.11 -3.23 23.85
CA ILE A 55 -1.03 -2.45 23.40
C ILE A 55 -2.31 -3.17 23.83
N LEU A 56 -3.19 -2.45 24.51
CA LEU A 56 -4.54 -2.88 24.84
C LEU A 56 -5.52 -2.34 23.79
N GLY A 57 -6.48 -3.16 23.37
CA GLY A 57 -7.48 -2.76 22.35
C GLY A 57 -6.95 -2.94 20.94
N ASP A 58 -7.31 -2.03 20.02
CA ASP A 58 -6.95 -2.09 18.60
C ASP A 58 -5.68 -1.26 18.31
N PRO A 59 -4.52 -1.90 18.00
CA PRO A 59 -3.28 -1.17 17.74
C PRO A 59 -3.33 -0.21 16.56
N ALA A 60 -4.22 -0.45 15.58
CA ALA A 60 -4.37 0.44 14.43
C ALA A 60 -4.97 1.81 14.80
N ASN A 61 -5.52 1.96 16.01
CA ASN A 61 -6.19 3.17 16.45
C ASN A 61 -5.44 3.95 17.52
N VAL A 62 -4.21 3.57 17.87
CA VAL A 62 -3.46 4.21 18.96
C VAL A 62 -3.32 5.72 18.76
N GLU A 63 -2.95 6.16 17.55
CA GLU A 63 -2.75 7.59 17.27
C GLU A 63 -4.06 8.39 17.42
N LEU A 64 -5.16 7.91 16.83
CA LEU A 64 -6.46 8.57 16.97
C LEU A 64 -6.95 8.54 18.42
N THR A 65 -6.71 7.44 19.14
CA THR A 65 -7.06 7.31 20.56
C THR A 65 -6.32 8.35 21.41
N GLU A 66 -5.02 8.54 21.18
CA GLU A 66 -4.22 9.58 21.84
C GLU A 66 -4.76 10.99 21.53
N ILE A 67 -5.17 11.25 20.29
CA ILE A 67 -5.80 12.52 19.90
C ILE A 67 -7.11 12.72 20.67
N CYS A 68 -7.99 11.71 20.73
CA CYS A 68 -9.25 11.79 21.47
C CYS A 68 -9.01 12.10 22.96
N ILE A 69 -8.06 11.42 23.61
CA ILE A 69 -7.70 11.67 25.01
C ILE A 69 -7.19 13.11 25.19
N GLN A 70 -6.34 13.60 24.28
CA GLN A 70 -5.83 14.98 24.32
C GLN A 70 -6.93 16.03 24.13
N GLN A 71 -7.97 15.71 23.37
CA GLN A 71 -9.15 16.56 23.20
C GLN A 71 -10.15 16.46 24.37
N GLY A 72 -9.84 15.67 25.41
CA GLY A 72 -10.62 15.61 26.64
C GLY A 72 -11.49 14.36 26.78
N TRP A 73 -11.38 13.37 25.88
CA TRP A 73 -12.07 12.10 26.05
C TRP A 73 -11.55 11.34 27.27
N LYS A 74 -12.47 10.87 28.13
CA LYS A 74 -12.16 10.08 29.32
C LYS A 74 -12.16 8.59 28.93
N ALA A 75 -11.00 8.11 28.49
CA ALA A 75 -10.82 6.72 28.07
C ALA A 75 -11.17 5.70 29.18
N PRO A 76 -12.03 4.71 28.92
CA PRO A 76 -12.34 3.65 29.89
C PRO A 76 -11.21 2.63 30.12
N HIS A 77 -10.29 2.49 29.17
CA HIS A 77 -9.17 1.54 29.18
C HIS A 77 -9.58 0.05 29.16
N GLY A 78 -10.60 -0.30 28.39
CA GLY A 78 -11.00 -1.66 28.05
C GLY A 78 -10.46 -2.15 26.69
N ARG A 79 -10.65 -3.45 26.42
CA ARG A 79 -10.20 -4.11 25.17
C ARG A 79 -11.05 -3.75 23.94
N PHE A 80 -12.29 -3.31 24.17
CA PHE A 80 -13.28 -3.04 23.13
C PHE A 80 -14.06 -1.76 23.47
N ASP A 81 -13.34 -0.70 23.80
CA ASP A 81 -13.95 0.61 24.05
C ASP A 81 -14.26 1.29 22.72
N ILE A 82 -15.50 1.72 22.52
CA ILE A 82 -15.89 2.47 21.32
C ILE A 82 -15.26 3.86 21.36
N LEU A 83 -14.55 4.22 20.30
CA LEU A 83 -14.01 5.58 20.13
C LEU A 83 -15.15 6.60 19.99
N PRO A 84 -14.99 7.81 20.55
CA PRO A 84 -15.89 8.92 20.25
C PRO A 84 -15.70 9.36 18.80
N LEU A 85 -16.72 10.00 18.24
CA LEU A 85 -16.63 10.71 16.97
C LEU A 85 -15.90 12.03 17.17
N LEU A 86 -14.92 12.30 16.31
CA LEU A 86 -14.18 13.55 16.28
C LEU A 86 -14.53 14.28 14.98
N LEU A 87 -15.37 15.31 15.10
CA LEU A 87 -16.12 15.91 13.99
C LEU A 87 -15.69 17.36 13.75
N GLN A 88 -15.23 17.64 12.53
CA GLN A 88 -14.86 18.98 12.09
C GLN A 88 -15.93 19.51 11.13
N ALA A 89 -16.56 20.63 11.52
CA ALA A 89 -17.55 21.33 10.73
C ALA A 89 -17.01 22.68 10.27
N ASN A 90 -17.20 23.01 8.98
CA ASN A 90 -16.87 24.32 8.42
C ASN A 90 -15.42 24.77 8.71
N GLY A 91 -14.46 23.83 8.69
CA GLY A 91 -13.06 24.13 8.96
C GLY A 91 -12.70 24.55 10.38
N ASN A 92 -13.61 24.41 11.36
CA ASN A 92 -13.31 24.68 12.76
C ASN A 92 -12.49 23.55 13.40
N ASP A 93 -12.00 23.79 14.61
CA ASP A 93 -11.39 22.72 15.41
C ASP A 93 -12.41 21.59 15.63
N PRO A 94 -11.98 20.31 15.62
CA PRO A 94 -12.91 19.21 15.76
C PRO A 94 -13.49 19.13 17.16
N GLU A 95 -14.74 18.70 17.26
CA GLU A 95 -15.44 18.47 18.53
C GLU A 95 -15.66 16.97 18.76
N LEU A 96 -15.58 16.55 20.02
CA LEU A 96 -15.79 15.16 20.45
C LEU A 96 -17.26 14.87 20.76
N PHE A 97 -17.76 13.74 20.27
CA PHE A 97 -19.10 13.25 20.56
C PHE A 97 -19.08 11.75 20.82
N GLU A 98 -19.56 11.30 21.99
CA GLU A 98 -19.74 9.88 22.26
C GLU A 98 -20.97 9.36 21.53
N ILE A 99 -20.84 8.21 20.86
CA ILE A 99 -21.97 7.57 20.18
C ILE A 99 -22.87 6.96 21.27
N PRO A 100 -24.19 7.23 21.24
CA PRO A 100 -25.12 6.60 22.18
C PRO A 100 -24.99 5.06 22.12
N PRO A 101 -24.70 4.37 23.23
CA PRO A 101 -24.40 2.94 23.22
C PRO A 101 -25.48 2.07 22.58
N GLU A 102 -26.75 2.48 22.68
CA GLU A 102 -27.90 1.80 22.08
C GLU A 102 -27.91 1.80 20.55
N LEU A 103 -27.10 2.66 19.91
CA LEU A 103 -26.91 2.67 18.45
C LEU A 103 -25.80 1.71 18.01
N VAL A 104 -24.95 1.25 18.93
CA VAL A 104 -23.80 0.39 18.63
C VAL A 104 -24.22 -1.06 18.83
N LEU A 105 -24.59 -1.73 17.74
CA LEU A 105 -24.79 -3.17 17.74
C LEU A 105 -23.44 -3.89 17.75
N GLU A 106 -23.21 -4.76 18.73
CA GLU A 106 -22.02 -5.62 18.81
C GLU A 106 -22.43 -7.09 18.82
N VAL A 107 -21.60 -7.94 18.21
CA VAL A 107 -21.77 -9.39 18.13
C VAL A 107 -20.71 -10.06 19.00
N PRO A 108 -21.07 -10.74 20.11
CA PRO A 108 -20.12 -11.56 20.87
C PRO A 108 -19.75 -12.80 20.06
N ILE A 109 -18.45 -13.09 19.95
CA ILE A 109 -17.96 -14.18 19.11
C ILE A 109 -17.91 -15.49 19.90
N ARG A 110 -18.58 -16.50 19.37
CA ARG A 110 -18.54 -17.89 19.83
C ARG A 110 -18.36 -18.85 18.65
N HIS A 111 -17.96 -20.08 18.95
CA HIS A 111 -17.75 -21.11 17.95
C HIS A 111 -18.83 -22.19 18.04
N PRO A 112 -19.34 -22.74 16.92
CA PRO A 112 -20.39 -23.77 16.95
C PRO A 112 -19.95 -25.11 17.56
N LYS A 113 -18.64 -25.36 17.66
CA LYS A 113 -18.08 -26.61 18.20
C LYS A 113 -17.16 -26.42 19.39
N PHE A 114 -16.52 -25.25 19.51
CA PHE A 114 -15.50 -25.00 20.52
C PHE A 114 -16.10 -24.11 21.62
N GLU A 115 -16.64 -24.76 22.64
CA GLU A 115 -17.28 -24.06 23.76
C GLU A 115 -16.37 -23.05 24.45
N TRP A 116 -15.06 -23.32 24.49
CA TRP A 116 -14.06 -22.42 25.09
C TRP A 116 -13.85 -21.12 24.31
N PHE A 117 -14.35 -21.00 23.07
CA PHE A 117 -14.10 -19.83 22.24
C PHE A 117 -14.74 -18.56 22.82
N LYS A 118 -15.92 -18.69 23.44
CA LYS A 118 -16.60 -17.58 24.13
C LYS A 118 -15.78 -17.02 25.30
N ASP A 119 -14.93 -17.85 25.91
CA ASP A 119 -14.07 -17.46 27.04
C ASP A 119 -12.92 -16.53 26.60
N LEU A 120 -12.67 -16.40 25.28
CA LEU A 120 -11.74 -15.40 24.75
C LEU A 120 -12.26 -13.96 24.89
N GLY A 121 -13.56 -13.80 25.19
CA GLY A 121 -14.21 -12.51 25.40
C GLY A 121 -14.19 -11.60 24.17
N LEU A 122 -14.18 -12.19 22.96
CA LEU A 122 -14.12 -11.46 21.70
C LEU A 122 -15.51 -10.94 21.30
N LYS A 123 -15.55 -9.74 20.73
CA LYS A 123 -16.75 -9.16 20.12
C LYS A 123 -16.36 -8.21 18.99
N TRP A 124 -17.27 -8.00 18.05
CA TRP A 124 -17.08 -7.02 16.98
C TRP A 124 -18.35 -6.21 16.73
N TYR A 125 -18.22 -4.95 16.31
CA TYR A 125 -19.38 -4.13 15.95
C TYR A 125 -19.99 -4.61 14.64
N GLY A 126 -21.32 -4.53 14.53
CA GLY A 126 -22.04 -5.10 13.39
C GLY A 126 -21.96 -4.26 12.11
N LEU A 127 -21.72 -2.95 12.21
CA LEU A 127 -21.81 -2.02 11.09
C LEU A 127 -20.43 -1.53 10.62
N PRO A 128 -19.91 -1.98 9.46
CA PRO A 128 -18.75 -1.37 8.82
C PRO A 128 -19.16 -0.08 8.12
N ALA A 129 -18.64 1.06 8.57
CA ALA A 129 -18.97 2.37 8.01
C ALA A 129 -17.73 3.24 7.82
N VAL A 130 -17.18 3.26 6.60
CA VAL A 130 -16.02 4.09 6.23
C VAL A 130 -16.40 5.57 6.32
N SER A 131 -15.55 6.40 6.93
CA SER A 131 -15.88 7.80 7.20
C SER A 131 -14.82 8.82 6.81
N ASN A 132 -13.63 8.40 6.39
CA ASN A 132 -12.52 9.29 6.06
C ASN A 132 -12.21 9.40 4.56
N MET A 133 -13.02 8.82 3.67
CA MET A 133 -12.86 9.03 2.22
C MET A 133 -13.51 10.33 1.75
N LEU A 134 -13.13 10.77 0.54
CA LEU A 134 -13.69 11.90 -0.19
C LEU A 134 -14.49 11.37 -1.37
N LEU A 135 -15.67 11.93 -1.64
CA LEU A 135 -16.46 11.62 -2.82
C LEU A 135 -16.29 12.72 -3.86
N GLU A 136 -15.90 12.36 -5.08
CA GLU A 136 -15.77 13.25 -6.23
C GLU A 136 -16.93 13.03 -7.20
N ILE A 137 -17.63 14.11 -7.58
CA ILE A 137 -18.72 14.09 -8.58
C ILE A 137 -18.61 15.34 -9.46
N GLY A 138 -18.21 15.19 -10.72
CA GLY A 138 -18.25 16.28 -11.70
C GLY A 138 -17.35 17.47 -11.33
N GLY A 139 -16.22 17.21 -10.70
CA GLY A 139 -15.29 18.21 -10.17
C GLY A 139 -15.66 18.76 -8.79
N LEU A 140 -16.80 18.36 -8.22
CA LEU A 140 -17.18 18.70 -6.85
C LEU A 140 -16.59 17.68 -5.87
N GLU A 141 -16.05 18.16 -4.76
CA GLU A 141 -15.40 17.34 -3.75
C GLU A 141 -16.20 17.36 -2.44
N PHE A 142 -16.60 16.19 -1.95
CA PHE A 142 -17.30 16.03 -0.66
C PHE A 142 -16.35 15.34 0.33
N SER A 143 -15.65 16.14 1.13
CA SER A 143 -14.59 15.67 2.05
C SER A 143 -15.10 14.91 3.28
N ALA A 144 -16.42 14.91 3.52
CA ALA A 144 -17.08 14.08 4.53
C ALA A 144 -18.32 13.42 3.93
N CYS A 145 -18.21 12.13 3.63
CA CYS A 145 -19.28 11.35 3.03
C CYS A 145 -19.33 9.92 3.60
N PRO A 146 -19.53 9.74 4.94
CA PRO A 146 -19.52 8.40 5.52
C PRO A 146 -20.55 7.48 4.86
N PHE A 147 -20.11 6.27 4.54
CA PHE A 147 -20.93 5.25 3.89
C PHE A 147 -20.74 3.89 4.56
N SER A 148 -21.78 3.08 4.52
CA SER A 148 -21.81 1.75 5.14
C SER A 148 -22.41 0.72 4.21
N GLY A 149 -22.02 -0.53 4.43
CA GLY A 149 -22.64 -1.72 3.87
C GLY A 149 -22.80 -2.78 4.96
N TRP A 150 -22.31 -3.98 4.70
CA TRP A 150 -22.19 -5.06 5.67
C TRP A 150 -20.86 -5.78 5.48
N TYR A 151 -20.42 -6.49 6.51
CA TYR A 151 -19.12 -7.16 6.51
C TYR A 151 -19.09 -8.36 5.56
N MET A 152 -17.94 -8.52 4.89
CA MET A 152 -17.45 -9.84 4.51
C MET A 152 -16.67 -10.44 5.69
N GLY A 153 -16.96 -11.69 6.06
CA GLY A 153 -16.47 -12.27 7.32
C GLY A 153 -14.94 -12.26 7.50
N THR A 154 -14.18 -12.30 6.41
CA THR A 154 -12.71 -12.27 6.43
C THR A 154 -12.12 -10.91 6.82
N GLU A 155 -12.89 -9.82 6.73
CA GLU A 155 -12.47 -8.52 7.27
C GLU A 155 -12.23 -8.64 8.78
N ILE A 156 -13.17 -9.27 9.50
CA ILE A 156 -13.07 -9.48 10.95
C ILE A 156 -12.15 -10.66 11.26
N GLY A 157 -12.46 -11.83 10.72
CA GLY A 157 -11.84 -13.10 11.11
C GLY A 157 -10.37 -13.21 10.69
N VAL A 158 -9.98 -12.58 9.58
CA VAL A 158 -8.59 -12.57 9.10
C VAL A 158 -7.91 -11.26 9.49
N ARG A 159 -8.44 -10.11 9.06
CA ARG A 159 -7.68 -8.85 9.20
C ARG A 159 -7.74 -8.30 10.62
N ASP A 160 -8.93 -8.12 11.18
CA ASP A 160 -9.06 -7.51 12.51
C ASP A 160 -8.50 -8.40 13.61
N TYR A 161 -8.77 -9.71 13.56
CA TYR A 161 -8.34 -10.65 14.58
C TYR A 161 -6.94 -11.24 14.37
N CYS A 162 -6.52 -11.48 13.13
CA CYS A 162 -5.32 -12.30 12.88
C CYS A 162 -4.13 -11.53 12.29
N ASP A 163 -4.29 -10.27 11.84
CA ASP A 163 -3.13 -9.46 11.47
C ASP A 163 -2.24 -9.27 12.72
N ASN A 164 -0.92 -9.47 12.54
CA ASN A 164 0.05 -9.31 13.64
C ASN A 164 0.07 -7.89 14.23
N SER A 165 -0.35 -6.90 13.44
CA SER A 165 -0.46 -5.49 13.83
C SER A 165 -1.85 -5.10 14.34
N ARG A 166 -2.75 -6.07 14.55
CA ARG A 166 -4.11 -5.88 15.07
C ARG A 166 -4.31 -6.65 16.38
N TYR A 167 -5.43 -7.34 16.57
CA TYR A 167 -5.69 -8.08 17.82
C TYR A 167 -4.80 -9.34 17.98
N ASN A 168 -4.20 -9.83 16.88
CA ASN A 168 -3.19 -10.89 16.86
C ASN A 168 -3.52 -12.12 17.73
N ILE A 169 -4.72 -12.69 17.57
CA ILE A 169 -5.21 -13.78 18.44
C ILE A 169 -4.83 -15.19 17.95
N LEU A 170 -4.19 -15.33 16.78
CA LEU A 170 -3.92 -16.63 16.15
C LEU A 170 -3.23 -17.61 17.10
N GLU A 171 -2.21 -17.15 17.82
CA GLU A 171 -1.47 -18.00 18.74
C GLU A 171 -2.32 -18.45 19.94
N GLN A 172 -3.17 -17.56 20.47
CA GLN A 172 -4.07 -17.89 21.57
C GLN A 172 -5.08 -18.97 21.18
N VAL A 173 -5.65 -18.86 19.98
CA VAL A 173 -6.60 -19.83 19.43
C VAL A 173 -5.92 -21.18 19.16
N ALA A 174 -4.75 -21.18 18.51
CA ALA A 174 -4.02 -22.40 18.20
C ALA A 174 -3.63 -23.20 19.47
N LYS A 175 -3.26 -22.51 20.56
CA LYS A 175 -3.01 -23.12 21.87
C LYS A 175 -4.25 -23.81 22.42
N LYS A 176 -5.41 -23.15 22.38
CA LYS A 176 -6.69 -23.72 22.85
C LYS A 176 -7.18 -24.90 22.00
N MET A 177 -6.76 -24.95 20.73
CA MET A 177 -7.00 -26.09 19.82
C MET A 177 -6.00 -27.25 20.00
N ASN A 178 -4.97 -27.11 20.85
CA ASN A 178 -3.89 -28.10 21.04
C ASN A 178 -3.13 -28.43 19.74
N LEU A 179 -2.87 -27.44 18.88
CA LEU A 179 -2.11 -27.64 17.64
C LEU A 179 -0.59 -27.67 17.88
N ASP A 180 0.16 -28.36 17.02
CA ASP A 180 1.63 -28.31 17.04
C ASP A 180 2.14 -27.00 16.43
N MET A 181 2.52 -26.06 17.30
CA MET A 181 2.96 -24.72 16.91
C MET A 181 4.48 -24.59 16.69
N ARG A 182 5.25 -25.68 16.83
CA ARG A 182 6.73 -25.65 16.80
C ARG A 182 7.31 -25.46 15.40
N LYS A 183 6.55 -25.79 14.35
CA LYS A 183 6.98 -25.75 12.95
C LYS A 183 5.90 -25.09 12.11
N THR A 184 6.28 -24.27 11.15
CA THR A 184 5.32 -23.64 10.23
C THR A 184 4.69 -24.65 9.28
N SER A 185 5.38 -25.73 8.96
CA SER A 185 4.88 -26.80 8.08
C SER A 185 3.75 -27.64 8.68
N SER A 186 3.41 -27.50 9.97
CA SER A 186 2.19 -28.09 10.52
C SER A 186 0.92 -27.36 10.09
N LEU A 187 1.06 -26.16 9.50
CA LEU A 187 -0.04 -25.30 9.05
C LEU A 187 -1.01 -24.93 10.18
N TRP A 188 -0.49 -24.83 11.41
CA TRP A 188 -1.30 -24.48 12.58
C TRP A 188 -1.98 -23.11 12.46
N LYS A 189 -1.35 -22.16 11.74
CA LYS A 189 -1.92 -20.84 11.47
C LYS A 189 -3.15 -20.94 10.58
N ASP A 190 -3.06 -21.72 9.51
CA ASP A 190 -4.12 -21.94 8.54
C ASP A 190 -5.33 -22.60 9.21
N GLN A 191 -5.10 -23.63 10.03
CA GLN A 191 -6.16 -24.30 10.79
C GLN A 191 -6.85 -23.35 11.78
N ALA A 192 -6.08 -22.62 12.60
CA ALA A 192 -6.66 -21.66 13.55
C ALA A 192 -7.40 -20.52 12.83
N LEU A 193 -6.88 -20.03 11.70
CA LEU A 193 -7.48 -18.96 10.91
C LEU A 193 -8.87 -19.36 10.37
N VAL A 194 -9.00 -20.60 9.88
CA VAL A 194 -10.29 -21.13 9.42
C VAL A 194 -11.31 -21.17 10.55
N GLU A 195 -10.96 -21.70 11.72
CA GLU A 195 -11.88 -21.81 12.86
C GLU A 195 -12.29 -20.44 13.42
N ILE A 196 -11.40 -19.43 13.38
CA ILE A 196 -11.76 -18.04 13.74
C ILE A 196 -12.81 -17.48 12.78
N ASN A 197 -12.66 -17.72 11.47
CA ASN A 197 -13.64 -17.25 10.48
C ASN A 197 -14.99 -17.99 10.60
N ILE A 198 -14.97 -19.28 10.94
CA ILE A 198 -16.17 -20.04 11.28
C ILE A 198 -16.86 -19.40 12.50
N ALA A 199 -16.11 -19.05 13.55
CA ALA A 199 -16.66 -18.40 14.74
C ALA A 199 -17.36 -17.08 14.41
N VAL A 200 -16.73 -16.24 13.57
CA VAL A 200 -17.28 -14.95 13.14
C VAL A 200 -18.60 -15.14 12.39
N LEU A 201 -18.61 -15.95 11.34
CA LEU A 201 -19.81 -16.18 10.52
C LEU A 201 -20.94 -16.77 11.36
N TYR A 202 -20.64 -17.80 12.16
CA TYR A 202 -21.62 -18.44 13.04
C TYR A 202 -22.24 -17.45 14.02
N SER A 203 -21.43 -16.58 14.63
CA SER A 203 -21.91 -15.62 15.63
C SER A 203 -22.85 -14.58 15.03
N PHE A 204 -22.47 -14.00 13.89
CA PHE A 204 -23.31 -13.02 13.18
C PHE A 204 -24.61 -13.65 12.70
N GLN A 205 -24.56 -14.85 12.11
CA GLN A 205 -25.75 -15.59 11.66
C GLN A 205 -26.68 -15.94 12.81
N SER A 206 -26.12 -16.41 13.93
CA SER A 206 -26.88 -16.77 15.13
C SER A 206 -27.59 -15.56 15.76
N ASP A 207 -26.97 -14.39 15.73
CA ASP A 207 -27.56 -13.12 16.21
C ASP A 207 -28.38 -12.39 15.14
N LYS A 208 -28.55 -12.99 13.95
CA LYS A 208 -29.30 -12.42 12.82
C LYS A 208 -28.78 -11.05 12.38
N VAL A 209 -27.45 -10.90 12.40
CA VAL A 209 -26.74 -9.73 11.88
C VAL A 209 -26.21 -10.06 10.48
N THR A 210 -26.53 -9.21 9.50
CA THR A 210 -26.13 -9.41 8.11
C THR A 210 -24.60 -9.53 7.99
N ILE A 211 -24.15 -10.62 7.38
CA ILE A 211 -22.76 -10.89 7.04
C ILE A 211 -22.73 -11.77 5.78
N VAL A 212 -21.67 -11.67 5.00
CA VAL A 212 -21.44 -12.56 3.84
C VAL A 212 -20.10 -13.29 3.98
N ASP A 213 -20.06 -14.56 3.61
CA ASP A 213 -18.80 -15.28 3.51
C ASP A 213 -18.07 -14.93 2.19
N HIS A 214 -16.76 -15.16 2.16
CA HIS A 214 -15.93 -14.75 1.04
C HIS A 214 -16.13 -15.60 -0.23
N HIS A 215 -16.68 -16.81 -0.14
CA HIS A 215 -17.03 -17.59 -1.34
C HIS A 215 -18.28 -17.01 -1.99
N SER A 216 -19.36 -16.80 -1.21
CA SER A 216 -20.59 -16.18 -1.71
C SER A 216 -20.36 -14.77 -2.26
N ALA A 217 -19.53 -13.95 -1.58
CA ALA A 217 -19.20 -12.60 -2.03
C ALA A 217 -18.48 -12.60 -3.38
N THR A 218 -17.51 -13.49 -3.56
CA THR A 218 -16.72 -13.56 -4.79
C THR A 218 -17.51 -14.15 -5.97
N GLU A 219 -18.37 -15.14 -5.74
CA GLU A 219 -19.32 -15.61 -6.76
C GLU A 219 -20.29 -14.51 -7.21
N SER A 220 -20.82 -13.73 -6.24
CA SER A 220 -21.67 -12.59 -6.55
C SER A 220 -20.93 -11.51 -7.34
N PHE A 221 -19.65 -11.27 -7.03
CA PHE A 221 -18.82 -10.30 -7.75
C PHE A 221 -18.58 -10.70 -9.21
N ILE A 222 -18.38 -11.98 -9.51
CA ILE A 222 -18.25 -12.44 -10.90
C ILE A 222 -19.53 -12.17 -11.70
N LYS A 223 -20.70 -12.45 -11.13
CA LYS A 223 -22.00 -12.13 -11.77
C LYS A 223 -22.15 -10.63 -12.00
N HIS A 224 -21.73 -9.80 -11.04
CA HIS A 224 -21.71 -8.35 -11.21
C HIS A 224 -20.79 -7.94 -12.37
N MET A 225 -19.55 -8.42 -12.39
CA MET A 225 -18.59 -8.13 -13.44
C MET A 225 -19.13 -8.51 -14.83
N GLU A 226 -19.69 -9.71 -14.99
CA GLU A 226 -20.32 -10.14 -16.25
C GLU A 226 -21.43 -9.19 -16.70
N ASN A 227 -22.29 -8.75 -15.77
CA ASN A 227 -23.35 -7.81 -16.07
C ASN A 227 -22.78 -6.45 -16.51
N GLU A 228 -21.77 -5.93 -15.83
CA GLU A 228 -21.12 -4.66 -16.18
C GLU A 228 -20.46 -4.71 -17.56
N TYR A 229 -19.81 -5.83 -17.91
CA TYR A 229 -19.27 -6.02 -19.25
C TYR A 229 -20.39 -6.02 -20.32
N ARG A 230 -21.53 -6.67 -20.06
CA ARG A 230 -22.67 -6.67 -20.99
C ARG A 230 -23.33 -5.29 -21.12
N CYS A 231 -23.48 -4.58 -20.00
CA CYS A 231 -24.20 -3.31 -19.97
C CYS A 231 -23.37 -2.11 -20.45
N ARG A 232 -22.05 -2.09 -20.17
CA ARG A 232 -21.20 -0.93 -20.44
C ARG A 232 -19.79 -1.25 -20.95
N GLY A 233 -19.47 -2.52 -21.25
CA GLY A 233 -18.21 -2.91 -21.89
C GLY A 233 -16.98 -3.02 -20.97
N GLY A 234 -17.13 -2.89 -19.65
CA GLY A 234 -16.03 -3.07 -18.72
C GLY A 234 -16.41 -2.85 -17.24
N CYS A 235 -15.55 -3.34 -16.36
CA CYS A 235 -15.68 -3.21 -14.90
C CYS A 235 -14.30 -2.91 -14.28
N PRO A 236 -14.04 -1.69 -13.77
CA PRO A 236 -12.78 -1.42 -13.09
C PRO A 236 -12.70 -2.28 -11.83
N ALA A 237 -11.62 -3.05 -11.69
CA ALA A 237 -11.43 -3.94 -10.55
C ALA A 237 -9.95 -4.04 -10.16
N ASP A 238 -9.68 -3.91 -8.86
CA ASP A 238 -8.35 -4.07 -8.28
C ASP A 238 -8.21 -5.48 -7.71
N TRP A 239 -7.59 -6.38 -8.48
CA TRP A 239 -7.41 -7.79 -8.11
C TRP A 239 -6.76 -7.96 -6.72
N VAL A 240 -5.85 -7.07 -6.34
CA VAL A 240 -5.14 -7.13 -5.05
C VAL A 240 -6.09 -6.96 -3.86
N TRP A 241 -7.17 -6.21 -4.02
CA TRP A 241 -8.19 -5.98 -2.99
C TRP A 241 -9.40 -6.92 -3.13
N ILE A 242 -9.72 -7.34 -4.35
CA ILE A 242 -10.88 -8.20 -4.62
C ILE A 242 -10.63 -9.65 -4.16
N VAL A 243 -9.42 -10.17 -4.30
CA VAL A 243 -9.09 -11.52 -3.82
C VAL A 243 -9.11 -11.54 -2.29
N PRO A 244 -9.91 -12.42 -1.66
CA PRO A 244 -9.98 -12.49 -0.20
C PRO A 244 -8.62 -12.81 0.47
N PRO A 245 -8.39 -12.35 1.70
CA PRO A 245 -7.09 -12.49 2.40
C PRO A 245 -6.81 -13.91 2.92
N MET A 246 -7.72 -14.85 2.69
CA MET A 246 -7.51 -16.28 2.88
C MET A 246 -8.19 -17.02 1.74
N SER A 247 -7.77 -18.26 1.48
CA SER A 247 -8.46 -19.12 0.49
C SER A 247 -8.51 -18.54 -0.93
N GLY A 248 -7.51 -17.73 -1.32
CA GLY A 248 -7.55 -16.95 -2.57
C GLY A 248 -7.87 -17.79 -3.82
N SER A 249 -7.04 -18.78 -4.16
CA SER A 249 -7.22 -19.59 -5.39
C SER A 249 -8.40 -20.55 -5.39
N ILE A 250 -9.08 -20.73 -4.25
CA ILE A 250 -10.34 -21.47 -4.17
C ILE A 250 -11.57 -20.54 -4.26
N THR A 251 -11.37 -19.30 -4.67
CA THR A 251 -12.43 -18.36 -5.08
C THR A 251 -12.34 -18.07 -6.57
N PRO A 252 -13.46 -17.79 -7.26
CA PRO A 252 -13.45 -17.60 -8.71
C PRO A 252 -12.71 -16.32 -9.13
N VAL A 253 -12.67 -15.29 -8.28
CA VAL A 253 -12.00 -14.02 -8.58
C VAL A 253 -10.48 -14.13 -8.72
N PHE A 254 -9.85 -15.14 -8.11
CA PHE A 254 -8.42 -15.35 -8.27
C PHE A 254 -8.05 -15.66 -9.72
N HIS A 255 -8.91 -16.40 -10.43
CA HIS A 255 -8.67 -16.84 -11.82
C HIS A 255 -9.17 -15.83 -12.86
N GLN A 256 -9.82 -14.75 -12.43
CA GLN A 256 -10.35 -13.71 -13.31
C GLN A 256 -9.30 -12.62 -13.54
N GLU A 257 -8.88 -12.43 -14.79
CA GLU A 257 -8.08 -11.27 -15.18
C GLU A 257 -8.91 -9.99 -15.05
N MET A 258 -8.31 -8.92 -14.51
CA MET A 258 -9.01 -7.67 -14.21
C MET A 258 -8.19 -6.48 -14.71
N LEU A 259 -8.88 -5.45 -15.21
CA LEU A 259 -8.28 -4.16 -15.51
C LEU A 259 -8.64 -3.18 -14.39
N ASN A 260 -7.63 -2.60 -13.77
CA ASN A 260 -7.80 -1.52 -12.80
C ASN A 260 -7.64 -0.17 -13.50
N TYR A 261 -8.69 0.64 -13.50
CA TYR A 261 -8.70 1.97 -14.07
C TYR A 261 -9.70 2.85 -13.31
N ARG A 262 -9.50 4.17 -13.37
CA ARG A 262 -10.32 5.13 -12.62
C ARG A 262 -11.42 5.70 -13.50
N LEU A 263 -12.63 5.77 -12.95
CA LEU A 263 -13.78 6.48 -13.50
C LEU A 263 -14.21 7.59 -12.54
N THR A 264 -15.01 8.53 -13.02
CA THR A 264 -15.74 9.52 -12.20
C THR A 264 -17.24 9.27 -12.37
N PRO A 265 -18.07 9.39 -11.32
CA PRO A 265 -17.73 9.68 -9.91
C PRO A 265 -16.83 8.64 -9.22
N SER A 266 -16.08 9.05 -8.18
CA SER A 266 -15.19 8.16 -7.42
C SER A 266 -15.12 8.45 -5.93
N PHE A 267 -14.77 7.42 -5.16
CA PHE A 267 -14.27 7.59 -3.80
C PHE A 267 -12.74 7.66 -3.80
N GLU A 268 -12.22 8.66 -3.11
CA GLU A 268 -10.80 8.98 -3.04
C GLU A 268 -10.30 8.93 -1.60
N TYR A 269 -9.05 8.50 -1.42
CA TYR A 269 -8.36 8.72 -0.15
C TYR A 269 -8.00 10.20 0.00
N GLN A 270 -7.91 10.66 1.24
CA GLN A 270 -7.48 12.00 1.59
C GLN A 270 -6.53 11.95 2.79
N PRO A 271 -5.60 12.91 2.95
CA PRO A 271 -4.70 12.94 4.09
C PRO A 271 -5.48 13.01 5.41
N ASP A 272 -4.94 12.36 6.44
CA ASP A 272 -5.52 12.44 7.78
C ASP A 272 -5.60 13.91 8.24
N PRO A 273 -6.74 14.35 8.79
CA PRO A 273 -6.99 15.77 9.03
C PRO A 273 -6.07 16.36 10.09
N TRP A 274 -5.60 15.59 11.07
CA TRP A 274 -4.65 16.08 12.08
C TRP A 274 -3.28 16.44 11.51
N ASN A 275 -2.93 15.96 10.31
CA ASN A 275 -1.68 16.31 9.64
C ASN A 275 -1.73 17.67 8.94
N THR A 276 -2.93 18.18 8.62
CA THR A 276 -3.11 19.40 7.81
C THR A 276 -3.92 20.49 8.51
N HIS A 277 -4.64 20.16 9.58
CA HIS A 277 -5.51 21.10 10.29
C HIS A 277 -4.75 22.23 10.96
N ILE A 278 -5.24 23.46 10.79
CA ILE A 278 -4.74 24.67 11.46
C ILE A 278 -5.62 24.95 12.67
N TRP A 279 -5.11 24.62 13.85
CA TRP A 279 -5.81 24.79 15.12
C TRP A 279 -6.13 26.27 15.42
N LYS A 280 -7.39 26.58 15.72
CA LYS A 280 -7.89 27.93 16.01
C LYS A 280 -7.85 28.29 17.49
N GLY A 281 -7.88 27.31 18.40
CA GLY A 281 -7.84 27.50 19.85
C GLY A 281 -6.50 27.99 20.42
N VAL A 282 -6.54 28.66 21.58
CA VAL A 282 -5.37 29.18 22.34
C VAL A 282 -4.48 28.06 22.89
N ASN A 283 -5.03 26.86 23.04
CA ASN A 283 -4.30 25.64 23.37
C ASN A 283 -3.71 25.07 22.08
N GLY A 284 -2.62 25.69 21.62
CA GLY A 284 -1.99 25.38 20.34
C GLY A 284 -1.75 23.88 20.11
N THR A 285 -1.72 23.49 18.83
CA THR A 285 -1.33 22.17 18.28
C THR A 285 -1.04 21.07 19.34
N PRO A 286 -1.87 20.00 19.44
CA PRO A 286 -1.59 18.85 20.30
C PRO A 286 -0.22 18.19 20.01
N THR A 287 0.35 18.47 18.84
CA THR A 287 1.68 18.04 18.39
C THR A 287 2.86 18.82 18.98
N LYS A 288 2.67 19.93 19.73
CA LYS A 288 3.80 20.70 20.31
C LYS A 288 4.60 19.95 21.39
N LYS A 289 4.09 18.84 21.95
CA LYS A 289 4.91 17.95 22.80
C LYS A 289 5.91 17.06 22.03
N ARG A 290 5.89 17.03 20.69
CA ARG A 290 6.83 16.22 19.86
C ARG A 290 8.03 17.01 19.28
N ALA A 291 8.14 18.32 19.51
CA ALA A 291 9.20 19.12 18.90
C ALA A 291 10.63 18.82 19.44
N ILE A 292 10.76 18.23 20.63
CA ILE A 292 12.08 17.95 21.25
C ILE A 292 12.68 16.62 20.74
N GLY A 293 11.86 15.69 20.24
CA GLY A 293 12.31 14.40 19.68
C GLY A 293 12.57 14.43 18.18
N PHE A 294 11.77 15.16 17.40
CA PHE A 294 11.82 15.12 15.93
C PHE A 294 13.10 15.70 15.34
N LYS A 295 13.68 16.78 15.88
CA LYS A 295 14.94 17.32 15.33
C LYS A 295 16.12 16.36 15.52
N LYS A 296 16.16 15.63 16.65
CA LYS A 296 17.20 14.61 16.90
C LYS A 296 16.91 13.32 16.14
N ALA A 297 15.66 12.87 16.08
CA ALA A 297 15.26 11.67 15.34
C ALA A 297 15.40 11.87 13.82
N VAL A 298 15.03 13.01 13.26
CA VAL A 298 15.25 13.33 11.83
C VAL A 298 16.74 13.47 11.54
N LYS A 299 17.54 14.11 12.40
CA LYS A 299 19.01 14.13 12.22
C LYS A 299 19.62 12.74 12.35
N PHE A 300 19.12 11.91 13.26
CA PHE A 300 19.61 10.55 13.47
C PHE A 300 19.20 9.63 12.32
N SER A 301 17.94 9.66 11.88
CA SER A 301 17.42 8.94 10.73
C SER A 301 18.02 9.43 9.42
N ALA A 302 18.24 10.73 9.23
CA ALA A 302 18.96 11.24 8.06
C ALA A 302 20.44 10.84 8.07
N LYS A 303 21.07 10.77 9.25
CA LYS A 303 22.45 10.24 9.40
C LYS A 303 22.51 8.74 9.17
N LEU A 304 21.55 7.96 9.68
CA LEU A 304 21.44 6.51 9.48
C LEU A 304 21.07 6.17 8.03
N MET A 305 20.12 6.88 7.42
CA MET A 305 19.80 6.76 6.01
C MET A 305 20.99 7.19 5.16
N GLY A 306 21.66 8.30 5.47
CA GLY A 306 22.89 8.68 4.78
C GLY A 306 23.99 7.62 4.88
N GLN A 307 24.19 7.02 6.06
CA GLN A 307 25.15 5.92 6.27
C GLN A 307 24.71 4.60 5.61
N ALA A 308 23.42 4.31 5.56
CA ALA A 308 22.87 3.12 4.91
C ALA A 308 22.88 3.25 3.38
N MET A 309 22.53 4.42 2.85
CA MET A 309 22.60 4.74 1.42
C MET A 309 24.05 4.75 0.94
N ALA A 310 25.00 5.31 1.72
CA ALA A 310 26.43 5.29 1.40
C ALA A 310 27.04 3.86 1.35
N LYS A 311 26.38 2.85 1.93
CA LYS A 311 26.78 1.43 1.85
C LYS A 311 26.12 0.68 0.70
N ARG A 312 25.10 1.25 0.06
CA ARG A 312 24.40 0.63 -1.07
C ARG A 312 25.14 0.89 -2.36
N VAL A 313 25.07 -0.07 -3.28
CA VAL A 313 25.63 0.06 -4.62
C VAL A 313 24.85 1.15 -5.37
N LYS A 314 25.56 2.07 -6.03
CA LYS A 314 24.95 3.11 -6.85
C LYS A 314 24.33 2.52 -8.12
N ALA A 315 23.12 2.92 -8.43
CA ALA A 315 22.43 2.53 -9.65
C ALA A 315 21.88 3.77 -10.38
N THR A 316 22.24 3.91 -11.65
CA THR A 316 21.83 5.04 -12.47
C THR A 316 20.86 4.55 -13.55
N ILE A 317 19.64 5.08 -13.53
CA ILE A 317 18.59 4.72 -14.49
C ILE A 317 18.46 5.88 -15.48
N LEU A 318 18.83 5.66 -16.73
CA LEU A 318 18.68 6.63 -17.80
C LEU A 318 17.41 6.33 -18.59
N TYR A 319 16.70 7.37 -19.04
CA TYR A 319 15.56 7.19 -19.92
C TYR A 319 15.59 8.10 -21.15
N ALA A 320 14.99 7.60 -22.22
CA ALA A 320 14.65 8.39 -23.40
C ALA A 320 13.20 8.10 -23.80
N THR A 321 12.43 9.15 -24.12
CA THR A 321 11.00 9.06 -24.39
C THR A 321 10.48 10.20 -25.26
N GLU A 322 9.53 9.87 -26.14
CA GLU A 322 8.76 10.87 -26.91
C GLU A 322 7.46 11.27 -26.22
N THR A 323 6.72 10.27 -25.72
CA THR A 323 5.36 10.44 -25.18
C THR A 323 5.29 10.29 -23.66
N GLY A 324 6.43 10.22 -22.98
CA GLY A 324 6.52 10.10 -21.51
C GLY A 324 6.45 8.67 -20.96
N LYS A 325 6.10 7.66 -21.76
CA LYS A 325 5.94 6.28 -21.26
C LYS A 325 7.22 5.70 -20.65
N SER A 326 8.36 5.81 -21.33
CA SER A 326 9.64 5.29 -20.83
C SER A 326 10.10 6.03 -19.57
N GLN A 327 9.82 7.32 -19.47
CA GLN A 327 10.07 8.12 -18.27
C GLN A 327 9.25 7.61 -17.07
N VAL A 328 7.96 7.28 -17.28
CA VAL A 328 7.12 6.70 -16.22
C VAL A 328 7.68 5.35 -15.77
N TYR A 329 8.03 4.46 -16.69
CA TYR A 329 8.65 3.17 -16.34
C TYR A 329 10.00 3.33 -15.62
N ALA A 330 10.84 4.29 -16.03
CA ALA A 330 12.11 4.57 -15.37
C ALA A 330 11.92 5.08 -13.93
N LYS A 331 10.91 5.92 -13.69
CA LYS A 331 10.54 6.38 -12.34
C LYS A 331 10.03 5.22 -11.48
N THR A 332 9.15 4.38 -12.01
CA THR A 332 8.68 3.17 -11.31
C THR A 332 9.82 2.21 -10.99
N LEU A 333 10.73 1.98 -11.94
CA LEU A 333 11.92 1.15 -11.74
C LEU A 333 12.83 1.73 -10.65
N CYS A 334 12.99 3.06 -10.62
CA CYS A 334 13.76 3.76 -9.58
C CYS A 334 13.17 3.53 -8.18
N GLU A 335 11.85 3.64 -8.02
CA GLU A 335 11.19 3.37 -6.72
C GLU A 335 11.42 1.92 -6.26
N ILE A 336 11.36 0.95 -7.17
CA ILE A 336 11.67 -0.46 -6.84
C ILE A 336 13.14 -0.61 -6.44
N PHE A 337 14.06 0.00 -7.19
CA PHE A 337 15.50 -0.13 -6.96
C PHE A 337 15.97 0.57 -5.67
N LYS A 338 15.31 1.64 -5.24
CA LYS A 338 15.59 2.34 -3.97
C LYS A 338 15.49 1.44 -2.74
N HIS A 339 14.83 0.28 -2.81
CA HIS A 339 14.82 -0.68 -1.72
C HIS A 339 16.18 -1.35 -1.47
N ALA A 340 17.00 -1.53 -2.52
CA ALA A 340 18.27 -2.27 -2.46
C ALA A 340 19.51 -1.46 -2.90
N PHE A 341 19.33 -0.44 -3.75
CA PHE A 341 20.39 0.37 -4.36
C PHE A 341 20.27 1.84 -3.95
N ASP A 342 21.36 2.58 -4.11
CA ASP A 342 21.33 4.06 -4.17
C ASP A 342 20.99 4.47 -5.60
N ALA A 343 19.69 4.46 -5.91
CA ALA A 343 19.17 4.58 -7.26
C ALA A 343 18.76 6.02 -7.61
N LYS A 344 19.21 6.52 -8.77
CA LYS A 344 18.79 7.80 -9.36
C LYS A 344 18.23 7.58 -10.77
N VAL A 345 17.33 8.47 -11.19
CA VAL A 345 16.77 8.48 -12.55
C VAL A 345 17.12 9.81 -13.23
N MET A 346 17.53 9.78 -14.50
CA MET A 346 17.94 10.95 -15.27
C MET A 346 17.53 10.81 -16.74
N SER A 347 17.21 11.93 -17.40
CA SER A 347 17.03 11.93 -18.85
C SER A 347 18.37 11.72 -19.55
N MET A 348 18.38 11.08 -20.72
CA MET A 348 19.64 10.78 -21.42
C MET A 348 20.37 12.02 -21.93
N ASP A 349 19.66 13.06 -22.36
CA ASP A 349 20.18 14.36 -22.80
C ASP A 349 20.80 15.19 -21.66
N GLU A 350 20.38 14.93 -20.41
CA GLU A 350 20.95 15.53 -19.20
C GLU A 350 22.17 14.75 -18.67
N TYR A 351 22.44 13.55 -19.21
CA TYR A 351 23.49 12.67 -18.72
C TYR A 351 24.80 12.85 -19.49
N ASP A 352 25.83 13.33 -18.80
CA ASP A 352 27.18 13.40 -19.36
C ASP A 352 27.83 12.01 -19.38
N ILE A 353 28.10 11.53 -20.59
CA ILE A 353 28.68 10.22 -20.91
C ILE A 353 30.02 10.00 -20.21
N VAL A 354 30.79 11.05 -19.90
CA VAL A 354 32.08 10.93 -19.19
C VAL A 354 31.90 10.32 -17.79
N HIS A 355 30.73 10.47 -17.17
CA HIS A 355 30.44 9.85 -15.88
C HIS A 355 30.24 8.33 -15.95
N LEU A 356 30.04 7.77 -17.14
CA LEU A 356 29.76 6.34 -17.33
C LEU A 356 30.87 5.44 -16.76
N GLU A 357 32.13 5.86 -16.87
CA GLU A 357 33.30 5.15 -16.33
C GLU A 357 33.32 5.08 -14.80
N HIS A 358 32.50 5.89 -14.13
CA HIS A 358 32.42 5.98 -12.67
C HIS A 358 31.14 5.37 -12.10
N GLU A 359 30.22 4.91 -12.96
CA GLU A 359 28.94 4.34 -12.55
C GLU A 359 29.08 2.83 -12.25
N THR A 360 28.44 2.35 -11.17
CA THR A 360 28.56 0.93 -10.78
C THR A 360 27.51 0.04 -11.47
N VAL A 361 26.28 0.53 -11.57
CA VAL A 361 25.17 -0.12 -12.27
C VAL A 361 24.44 0.92 -13.11
N VAL A 362 24.22 0.63 -14.40
CA VAL A 362 23.47 1.53 -15.30
C VAL A 362 22.32 0.79 -15.97
N LEU A 363 21.10 1.28 -15.78
CA LEU A 363 19.91 0.75 -16.44
C LEU A 363 19.39 1.78 -17.43
N VAL A 364 19.02 1.34 -18.61
CA VAL A 364 18.49 2.21 -19.65
C VAL A 364 17.05 1.81 -19.95
N VAL A 365 16.12 2.76 -19.89
CA VAL A 365 14.70 2.56 -20.24
C VAL A 365 14.35 3.48 -21.40
N THR A 366 14.21 2.93 -22.60
CA THR A 366 13.97 3.74 -23.81
C THR A 366 12.83 3.17 -24.65
N SER A 367 12.17 4.04 -25.42
CA SER A 367 11.20 3.65 -26.45
C SER A 367 11.81 3.82 -27.83
N THR A 368 11.20 3.22 -28.86
CA THR A 368 11.49 3.59 -30.25
C THR A 368 10.39 4.49 -30.80
N PHE A 369 10.73 5.42 -31.69
CA PHE A 369 9.79 6.29 -32.40
C PHE A 369 9.81 6.02 -33.91
N GLY A 370 8.69 6.28 -34.60
CA GLY A 370 8.58 6.09 -36.04
C GLY A 370 8.96 4.68 -36.53
N ASN A 371 9.97 4.60 -37.41
CA ASN A 371 10.47 3.36 -37.99
C ASN A 371 11.55 2.66 -37.15
N GLY A 372 11.60 2.94 -35.85
CA GLY A 372 12.55 2.31 -34.93
C GLY A 372 13.61 3.25 -34.37
N ASP A 373 13.59 4.53 -34.73
CA ASP A 373 14.54 5.56 -34.30
C ASP A 373 14.49 5.81 -32.78
N PRO A 374 15.59 6.29 -32.16
CA PRO A 374 15.56 6.67 -30.75
C PRO A 374 14.72 7.93 -30.54
N PRO A 375 14.21 8.16 -29.33
CA PRO A 375 13.55 9.41 -28.97
C PRO A 375 14.54 10.58 -29.04
N GLU A 376 14.04 11.80 -29.24
CA GLU A 376 14.82 13.05 -29.37
C GLU A 376 15.79 13.23 -28.20
N ASN A 377 15.32 13.02 -26.97
CA ASN A 377 16.14 13.12 -25.76
C ASN A 377 17.11 11.94 -25.56
N GLY A 378 17.18 11.00 -26.49
CA GLY A 378 18.14 9.89 -26.57
C GLY A 378 19.17 10.04 -27.69
N GLU A 379 19.10 11.13 -28.48
CA GLU A 379 20.10 11.46 -29.50
C GLU A 379 21.33 12.15 -28.87
N VAL A 380 22.55 11.81 -29.33
CA VAL A 380 23.79 12.49 -28.92
C VAL A 380 24.43 13.13 -30.14
N GLY A 381 24.55 14.45 -30.12
CA GLY A 381 25.33 15.18 -31.12
C GLY A 381 26.80 15.21 -30.74
N GLN A 382 27.69 14.65 -31.56
CA GLN A 382 29.12 14.98 -31.49
C GLN A 382 29.37 16.26 -32.30
N SER A 383 29.65 17.37 -31.63
CA SER A 383 30.24 18.57 -32.22
C SER A 383 31.77 18.41 -32.25
N THR A 384 32.28 17.68 -33.25
CA THR A 384 33.67 17.78 -33.68
C THR A 384 33.71 17.97 -35.18
N GLY A 385 34.17 19.14 -35.61
CA GLY A 385 34.25 19.51 -37.02
C GLY A 385 35.18 18.58 -37.79
N MET A 386 34.61 17.78 -38.68
CA MET A 386 35.16 17.33 -39.96
C MET A 386 34.02 16.68 -40.76
N VAL A 387 34.03 16.88 -42.07
CA VAL A 387 32.95 16.55 -43.01
C VAL A 387 32.59 15.05 -42.94
N GLY A 388 31.34 14.76 -42.55
CA GLY A 388 30.76 13.41 -42.46
C GLY A 388 30.08 13.15 -41.12
N SER A 389 28.84 13.63 -40.92
CA SER A 389 28.12 13.45 -39.66
C SER A 389 27.55 12.04 -39.53
N THR A 390 28.26 11.14 -38.85
CA THR A 390 27.72 9.88 -38.34
C THR A 390 27.08 10.14 -36.97
N ARG A 391 25.74 10.16 -36.91
CA ARG A 391 25.00 10.18 -35.64
C ARG A 391 25.40 8.97 -34.80
N THR A 392 25.94 9.20 -33.60
CA THR A 392 26.38 8.14 -32.69
C THR A 392 25.53 8.22 -31.42
N HIS A 393 24.91 7.12 -31.00
CA HIS A 393 23.89 7.11 -29.94
C HIS A 393 24.48 6.72 -28.56
N VAL A 394 23.92 7.19 -27.44
CA VAL A 394 24.39 6.82 -26.06
C VAL A 394 24.54 5.31 -25.91
N ILE A 395 23.58 4.54 -26.42
CA ILE A 395 23.57 3.08 -26.37
C ILE A 395 24.71 2.49 -27.21
N THR A 396 25.00 3.05 -28.38
CA THR A 396 26.13 2.66 -29.23
C THR A 396 27.47 2.98 -28.56
N VAL A 397 27.57 4.14 -27.88
CA VAL A 397 28.76 4.52 -27.10
C VAL A 397 28.95 3.58 -25.91
N MET A 398 27.88 3.23 -25.19
CA MET A 398 27.89 2.24 -24.11
C MET A 398 28.34 0.86 -24.62
N LEU A 399 27.83 0.40 -25.77
CA LEU A 399 28.21 -0.87 -26.38
C LEU A 399 29.68 -0.89 -26.83
N ASN A 400 30.17 0.22 -27.38
CA ASN A 400 31.57 0.35 -27.81
C ASN A 400 32.55 0.41 -26.62
N ALA A 401 32.19 1.11 -25.53
CA ALA A 401 32.99 1.15 -24.30
C ALA A 401 33.19 -0.25 -23.69
N VAL A 402 32.17 -1.11 -23.77
CA VAL A 402 32.23 -2.50 -23.30
C VAL A 402 33.05 -3.39 -24.23
N ALA A 403 33.00 -3.17 -25.55
CA ALA A 403 33.78 -3.94 -26.53
C ALA A 403 35.30 -3.72 -26.37
N VAL A 404 35.73 -2.50 -26.03
CA VAL A 404 37.15 -2.16 -25.79
C VAL A 404 37.72 -2.90 -24.58
N HIS A 405 36.92 -3.13 -23.54
CA HIS A 405 37.36 -3.82 -22.32
C HIS A 405 37.48 -5.36 -22.45
N ARG A 406 36.96 -5.97 -23.52
CA ARG A 406 37.07 -7.43 -23.75
C ARG A 406 38.42 -7.90 -24.31
N SER A 407 39.35 -7.01 -24.64
CA SER A 407 40.60 -7.39 -25.32
C SER A 407 41.71 -7.94 -24.38
N TYR A 408 41.48 -8.04 -23.08
CA TYR A 408 42.40 -8.73 -22.16
C TYR A 408 41.96 -10.18 -21.92
N LYS A 409 42.59 -11.12 -22.65
CA LYS A 409 42.44 -12.57 -22.48
C LYS A 409 42.84 -13.00 -21.06
N VAL A 410 41.95 -13.68 -20.34
CA VAL A 410 42.34 -14.66 -19.33
C VAL A 410 41.61 -15.97 -19.60
N ARG A 411 42.40 -17.04 -19.79
CA ARG A 411 41.96 -18.41 -20.10
C ARG A 411 41.19 -18.99 -18.91
N PHE A 412 39.99 -19.52 -19.17
CA PHE A 412 39.30 -20.44 -18.26
C PHE A 412 39.98 -21.81 -18.32
N ASN A 413 40.42 -22.33 -17.17
CA ASN A 413 40.60 -23.76 -16.95
C ASN A 413 39.72 -24.18 -15.75
N SER A 414 39.41 -25.46 -15.72
CA SER A 414 38.24 -26.09 -15.15
C SER A 414 38.42 -26.71 -13.74
N VAL A 415 37.32 -26.81 -13.00
CA VAL A 415 36.91 -27.77 -11.92
C VAL A 415 37.72 -27.94 -10.60
N SER A 416 36.94 -27.92 -9.50
CA SER A 416 36.93 -28.86 -8.34
C SER A 416 37.54 -28.47 -6.98
N SER A 417 36.65 -28.53 -5.96
CA SER A 417 36.76 -29.00 -4.56
C SER A 417 37.86 -28.55 -3.56
N TYR A 418 37.35 -28.26 -2.35
CA TYR A 418 37.92 -28.34 -0.99
C TYR A 418 38.74 -27.15 -0.41
N SER A 419 38.58 -27.05 0.91
CA SER A 419 38.93 -25.98 1.86
C SER A 419 40.42 -25.64 1.99
N ASP A 420 40.74 -24.36 2.21
CA ASP A 420 41.51 -23.93 3.39
C ASP A 420 41.58 -22.41 3.57
N ALA A 421 41.73 -21.98 4.83
CA ALA A 421 41.88 -20.59 5.23
C ALA A 421 43.33 -20.11 5.07
N ARG A 422 43.54 -18.90 4.52
CA ARG A 422 44.64 -17.97 4.88
C ARG A 422 44.46 -16.59 4.23
N LYS A 423 44.73 -15.54 5.01
CA LYS A 423 44.81 -14.13 4.62
C LYS A 423 46.07 -13.86 3.78
N SER A 424 45.94 -13.12 2.68
CA SER A 424 46.91 -12.07 2.30
C SER A 424 46.35 -11.10 1.24
N SER A 425 46.65 -9.81 1.46
CA SER A 425 46.84 -8.70 0.52
C SER A 425 45.83 -8.44 -0.60
N SER A 426 45.09 -7.34 -0.39
CA SER A 426 44.84 -6.26 -1.35
C SER A 426 45.25 -6.50 -2.82
N ASP A 427 44.31 -6.95 -3.63
CA ASP A 427 44.26 -6.65 -5.06
C ASP A 427 42.88 -6.08 -5.37
N ALA A 428 42.87 -4.81 -5.80
CA ALA A 428 41.67 -4.10 -6.19
C ALA A 428 41.15 -4.68 -7.52
N VAL A 429 40.03 -5.38 -7.46
CA VAL A 429 39.27 -5.79 -8.64
C VAL A 429 38.69 -4.52 -9.30
N PRO A 430 38.96 -4.22 -10.58
CA PRO A 430 38.38 -3.06 -11.25
C PRO A 430 36.84 -3.25 -11.36
N PRO A 431 36.04 -2.18 -11.24
CA PRO A 431 34.59 -2.31 -11.18
C PRO A 431 34.05 -2.85 -12.51
N LEU A 432 33.42 -4.03 -12.47
CA LEU A 432 32.64 -4.56 -13.57
C LEU A 432 31.37 -3.69 -13.72
N HIS A 433 31.29 -2.84 -14.75
CA HIS A 433 30.07 -2.09 -15.05
C HIS A 433 28.97 -3.06 -15.48
N ARG A 434 27.94 -3.23 -14.63
CA ARG A 434 26.75 -4.00 -15.01
C ARG A 434 25.75 -3.05 -15.65
N PHE A 435 25.48 -3.22 -16.95
CA PHE A 435 24.46 -2.43 -17.65
C PHE A 435 23.32 -3.30 -18.19
N SER A 436 22.12 -2.73 -18.35
CA SER A 436 20.98 -3.40 -18.98
C SER A 436 20.08 -2.39 -19.68
N VAL A 437 19.53 -2.79 -20.84
CA VAL A 437 18.69 -1.93 -21.70
C VAL A 437 17.29 -2.52 -21.84
N PHE A 438 16.28 -1.76 -21.46
CA PHE A 438 14.87 -2.06 -21.60
C PHE A 438 14.28 -1.22 -22.73
N GLY A 439 14.04 -1.85 -23.89
CA GLY A 439 13.35 -1.24 -25.02
C GLY A 439 11.84 -1.47 -24.93
N LEU A 440 11.06 -0.39 -25.00
CA LEU A 440 9.60 -0.39 -24.94
C LEU A 440 8.98 -0.07 -26.31
N GLY A 441 7.86 -0.72 -26.63
CA GLY A 441 6.97 -0.34 -27.73
C GLY A 441 6.10 -1.49 -28.24
N SER A 442 5.66 -1.41 -29.50
CA SER A 442 4.51 -2.16 -30.00
C SER A 442 4.86 -3.10 -31.15
N ARG A 443 4.35 -4.35 -31.08
CA ARG A 443 4.39 -5.34 -32.18
C ARG A 443 3.63 -4.89 -33.44
N ALA A 444 2.94 -3.76 -33.41
CA ALA A 444 2.28 -3.17 -34.57
C ALA A 444 3.26 -2.58 -35.62
N TYR A 445 4.55 -2.42 -35.29
CA TYR A 445 5.55 -1.84 -36.20
C TYR A 445 6.62 -2.87 -36.64
N PRO A 446 7.05 -2.90 -37.92
CA PRO A 446 7.94 -3.93 -38.46
C PRO A 446 9.36 -3.94 -37.86
N HIS A 447 9.87 -2.77 -37.47
CA HIS A 447 11.22 -2.57 -36.92
C HIS A 447 11.20 -2.27 -35.42
N PHE A 448 10.16 -2.74 -34.73
CA PHE A 448 10.00 -2.53 -33.31
C PHE A 448 11.16 -3.15 -32.50
N CYS A 449 11.79 -2.35 -31.63
CA CYS A 449 12.97 -2.75 -30.84
C CYS A 449 14.25 -3.09 -31.62
N ALA A 450 14.48 -2.53 -32.81
CA ALA A 450 15.75 -2.69 -33.55
C ALA A 450 17.01 -2.35 -32.71
N PHE A 451 16.86 -1.46 -31.71
CA PHE A 451 17.91 -1.08 -30.74
C PHE A 451 18.20 -2.12 -29.63
N ARG A 452 17.53 -3.29 -29.62
CA ARG A 452 17.56 -4.25 -28.49
C ARG A 452 18.36 -5.54 -28.74
N GLU A 453 19.13 -5.67 -29.81
CA GLU A 453 20.05 -6.82 -29.96
C GLU A 453 21.20 -6.74 -28.93
N VAL A 454 20.91 -7.10 -27.68
CA VAL A 454 21.89 -7.30 -26.62
C VAL A 454 21.69 -8.71 -26.08
N ARG A 455 22.60 -9.61 -26.43
CA ARG A 455 22.77 -10.91 -25.76
C ARG A 455 23.10 -10.63 -24.30
N VAL A 456 22.30 -11.18 -23.38
CA VAL A 456 22.66 -11.30 -21.97
C VAL A 456 23.95 -12.10 -21.90
N CYS A 457 25.07 -11.47 -21.58
CA CYS A 457 26.28 -12.16 -21.17
C CYS A 457 26.27 -12.24 -19.64
N THR A 458 25.94 -13.41 -19.11
CA THR A 458 26.18 -13.80 -17.72
C THR A 458 27.65 -13.83 -17.39
#